data_AF-A0A5C6FBP7-F1
#
_entry.id   AF-A0A5C6FBP7-F1
#
_cell.length_a   1.000
_cell.length_b   1.000
_cell.length_c   1.000
_cell.angle_alpha   90.00
_cell.angle_beta   90.00
_cell.angle_gamma   90.00
#
_symmetry.space_group_name_H-M   'P 1'
#
loop_
_entity.id
_entity.type
_entity.pdbx_description
1 polymer ?
#
loop_
_entity_poly.entity_id
_entity_poly.type
_entity_poly.pdbx_seq_one_letter_code
_entity_poly.pdbx_strand_id
1 'polypeptide(L)'
;MTHSITLTTVVRTIFAGLALASILSLSASTASAQSAGSWVDIGNGFAGAGGSATGPISIVKSRSSSKNGMQFGHGFALGAGPNGLAISNSIGAGAGPGGVAHNMNLNIGPGGTHFSHGGVTSTGGNRRVISGGQTGIQNGQVYGGSQSTGFGQNTNAWSNSHTRQWGQPTYQTFPVSNGSFNSGSNHRVFNRR
;
A
#
# COMPACT_ATOMS: atom_id res chain seq x y z
N MET A 1 -26.67 48.78 -40.61
CA MET A 1 -27.05 47.36 -40.45
C MET A 1 -26.73 46.96 -39.02
N THR A 2 -27.71 47.03 -38.13
CA THR A 2 -27.57 46.72 -36.70
C THR A 2 -28.10 45.30 -36.48
N HIS A 3 -27.21 44.37 -36.12
CA HIS A 3 -27.60 43.01 -35.78
C HIS A 3 -28.26 42.99 -34.39
N SER A 4 -29.59 42.94 -34.36
CA SER A 4 -30.36 42.65 -33.15
C SER A 4 -30.13 41.20 -32.75
N ILE A 5 -29.21 40.98 -31.81
CA ILE A 5 -29.07 39.70 -31.11
C ILE A 5 -30.27 39.61 -30.16
N THR A 6 -31.27 38.81 -30.54
CA THR A 6 -32.46 38.55 -29.73
C THR A 6 -32.08 37.87 -28.42
N LEU A 7 -32.66 38.33 -27.31
CA LEU A 7 -32.44 37.84 -25.94
C LEU A 7 -32.54 36.31 -25.83
N THR A 8 -33.43 35.71 -26.63
CA THR A 8 -33.63 34.26 -26.75
C THR A 8 -32.40 33.50 -27.23
N THR A 9 -31.58 34.13 -28.08
CA THR A 9 -30.34 33.56 -28.61
C THR A 9 -29.27 33.51 -27.51
N VAL A 10 -29.13 34.59 -26.74
CA VAL A 10 -28.18 34.68 -25.61
C VAL A 10 -28.49 33.64 -24.53
N VAL A 11 -29.76 33.48 -24.17
CA VAL A 11 -30.18 32.49 -23.17
C VAL A 11 -29.89 31.06 -23.63
N ARG A 12 -30.13 30.73 -24.91
CA ARG A 12 -29.79 29.41 -25.46
C ARG A 12 -28.29 29.12 -25.45
N THR A 13 -27.44 30.12 -25.73
CA THR A 13 -25.98 29.96 -25.69
C THR A 13 -25.46 29.73 -24.27
N ILE A 14 -26.03 30.42 -23.28
CA ILE A 14 -25.67 30.25 -21.86
C ILE A 14 -26.06 28.85 -21.37
N PHE A 15 -27.28 28.38 -21.68
CA PHE A 15 -27.73 27.04 -21.30
C PHE A 15 -26.93 25.92 -21.99
N ALA A 16 -26.57 26.10 -23.26
CA ALA A 16 -25.71 25.15 -23.98
C ALA A 16 -24.30 25.10 -23.37
N GLY A 17 -23.75 26.25 -22.95
CA GLY A 17 -22.46 26.32 -22.26
C GLY A 17 -22.46 25.63 -20.89
N LEU A 18 -23.53 25.81 -20.11
CA LEU A 18 -23.72 25.14 -18.82
C LEU A 18 -23.90 23.62 -18.96
N ALA A 19 -24.62 23.18 -19.99
CA ALA A 19 -24.79 21.74 -20.29
C ALA A 19 -23.45 21.09 -20.72
N LEU A 20 -22.64 21.79 -21.51
CA LEU A 20 -21.34 21.28 -21.94
C LEU A 20 -20.32 21.23 -20.77
N ALA A 21 -20.33 22.24 -19.90
CA ALA A 21 -19.48 22.28 -18.70
C ALA A 21 -19.85 21.18 -17.69
N SER A 22 -21.14 20.87 -17.55
CA SER A 22 -21.60 19.77 -16.69
C SER A 22 -21.17 18.41 -17.25
N ILE A 23 -21.32 18.16 -18.56
CA ILE A 23 -20.86 16.90 -19.19
C ILE A 23 -19.35 16.69 -19.04
N LEU A 24 -18.53 17.74 -19.15
CA LEU A 24 -17.07 17.66 -18.95
C LEU A 24 -16.67 17.38 -17.49
N SER A 25 -17.48 17.80 -16.51
CA SER A 25 -17.24 17.51 -15.09
C SER A 25 -17.59 16.06 -14.69
N LEU A 26 -18.47 15.40 -15.44
CA LEU A 26 -18.82 13.97 -15.26
C LEU A 26 -17.80 13.01 -15.89
N SER A 27 -16.91 13.50 -16.76
CA SER A 27 -15.84 12.72 -17.36
C SER A 27 -14.50 12.82 -16.61
N ALA A 28 -14.51 13.23 -15.33
CA ALA A 28 -13.34 13.07 -14.49
C ALA A 28 -12.99 11.58 -14.43
N SER A 29 -12.04 11.17 -15.26
CA SER A 29 -11.49 9.82 -15.23
C SER A 29 -11.09 9.58 -13.79
N THR A 30 -11.64 8.51 -13.21
CA THR A 30 -11.21 7.99 -11.92
C THR A 30 -9.75 7.64 -12.09
N ALA A 31 -8.88 8.61 -11.79
CA ALA A 31 -7.46 8.44 -11.91
C ALA A 31 -7.12 7.31 -10.93
N SER A 32 -6.81 6.13 -11.47
CA SER A 32 -6.63 4.95 -10.64
C SER A 32 -5.49 5.24 -9.68
N ALA A 33 -5.81 5.24 -8.39
CA ALA A 33 -4.81 5.42 -7.37
C ALA A 33 -3.78 4.30 -7.51
N GLN A 34 -2.52 4.67 -7.68
CA GLN A 34 -1.45 3.69 -7.70
C GLN A 34 -1.37 3.04 -6.33
N SER A 35 -1.24 1.72 -6.35
CA SER A 35 -0.98 0.95 -5.15
C SER A 35 -0.08 -0.24 -5.46
N ALA A 36 0.64 -0.67 -4.45
CA ALA A 36 1.44 -1.87 -4.47
C ALA A 36 1.39 -2.53 -3.09
N GLY A 37 1.20 -3.85 -3.08
CA GLY A 37 1.23 -4.67 -1.89
C GLY A 37 2.04 -5.94 -2.14
N SER A 38 2.74 -6.42 -1.13
CA SER A 38 3.50 -7.66 -1.18
C SER A 38 3.52 -8.35 0.17
N TRP A 39 3.77 -9.65 0.15
CA TRP A 39 3.88 -10.45 1.37
C TRP A 39 4.75 -11.69 1.17
N VAL A 40 5.23 -12.21 2.29
CA VAL A 40 5.86 -13.53 2.43
C VAL A 40 5.34 -14.22 3.69
N ASP A 41 5.21 -15.54 3.62
CA ASP A 41 4.89 -16.42 4.74
C ASP A 41 5.82 -17.62 4.71
N ILE A 42 6.72 -17.70 5.69
CA ILE A 42 7.80 -18.68 5.74
C ILE A 42 7.63 -19.49 7.00
N GLY A 43 7.48 -20.80 6.86
CA GLY A 43 7.45 -21.71 8.00
C GLY A 43 8.10 -23.04 7.70
N ASN A 44 8.03 -23.97 8.65
CA ASN A 44 8.73 -25.23 8.49
C ASN A 44 8.10 -26.07 7.37
N GLY A 45 8.90 -26.37 6.34
CA GLY A 45 8.45 -27.15 5.18
C GLY A 45 7.67 -26.36 4.12
N PHE A 46 7.33 -25.09 4.34
CA PHE A 46 6.54 -24.30 3.38
C PHE A 46 7.06 -22.88 3.19
N ALA A 47 6.87 -22.35 1.98
CA ALA A 47 7.16 -20.96 1.65
C ALA A 47 6.07 -20.40 0.73
N GLY A 48 5.44 -19.31 1.15
CA GLY A 48 4.48 -18.53 0.37
C GLY A 48 5.02 -17.12 0.11
N ALA A 49 4.70 -16.58 -1.07
CA ALA A 49 4.96 -15.19 -1.40
C ALA A 49 3.96 -14.70 -2.45
N GLY A 50 3.64 -13.40 -2.41
CA GLY A 50 2.71 -12.81 -3.35
C GLY A 50 2.75 -11.29 -3.37
N GLY A 51 1.91 -10.70 -4.22
CA GLY A 51 1.73 -9.27 -4.29
C GLY A 51 0.53 -8.87 -5.14
N SER A 52 0.22 -7.58 -5.12
CA SER A 52 -0.86 -6.94 -5.85
C SER A 52 -0.41 -5.53 -6.25
N ALA A 53 -0.84 -5.05 -7.41
CA ALA A 53 -0.54 -3.69 -7.85
C ALA A 53 -1.75 -3.11 -8.59
N THR A 54 -1.88 -1.78 -8.56
CA THR A 54 -2.84 -1.02 -9.37
C THR A 54 -2.10 0.15 -10.02
N GLY A 55 -2.36 0.37 -11.30
CA GLY A 55 -1.79 1.46 -12.09
C GLY A 55 -1.68 1.08 -13.58
N PRO A 56 -1.63 2.06 -14.49
CA PRO A 56 -1.38 1.81 -15.92
C PRO A 56 -0.16 0.92 -16.20
N ILE A 57 0.90 1.08 -15.39
CA ILE A 57 2.05 0.19 -15.36
C ILE A 57 1.92 -0.62 -14.07
N SER A 58 1.70 -1.92 -14.19
CA SER A 58 1.59 -2.82 -13.04
C SER A 58 2.52 -4.02 -13.22
N ILE A 59 3.42 -4.23 -12.28
CA ILE A 59 4.33 -5.37 -12.24
C ILE A 59 4.13 -6.08 -10.91
N VAL A 60 3.74 -7.34 -10.96
CA VAL A 60 3.70 -8.22 -9.78
C VAL A 60 4.60 -9.41 -10.07
N LYS A 61 5.56 -9.66 -9.19
CA LYS A 61 6.45 -10.81 -9.25
C LYS A 61 6.49 -11.48 -7.90
N SER A 62 6.46 -12.81 -7.90
CA SER A 62 6.61 -13.59 -6.69
C SER A 62 7.44 -14.83 -6.97
N ARG A 63 8.16 -15.26 -5.95
CA ARG A 63 8.93 -16.50 -5.95
C ARG A 63 8.87 -17.09 -4.56
N SER A 64 8.61 -18.38 -4.47
CA SER A 64 8.81 -19.12 -3.23
C SER A 64 9.50 -20.45 -3.49
N SER A 65 10.21 -20.95 -2.50
CA SER A 65 10.89 -22.23 -2.55
C SER A 65 11.00 -22.84 -1.17
N SER A 66 10.82 -24.15 -1.07
CA SER A 66 11.09 -24.97 0.11
C SER A 66 11.91 -26.15 -0.36
N LYS A 67 13.23 -26.11 -0.14
CA LYS A 67 14.19 -27.14 -0.60
C LYS A 67 15.29 -27.34 0.43
N ASN A 68 15.70 -28.58 0.65
CA ASN A 68 16.82 -28.94 1.52
C ASN A 68 16.73 -28.33 2.94
N GLY A 69 15.52 -28.32 3.52
CA GLY A 69 15.28 -27.72 4.84
C GLY A 69 15.27 -26.19 4.89
N MET A 70 15.56 -25.52 3.78
CA MET A 70 15.54 -24.07 3.63
C MET A 70 14.23 -23.61 2.99
N GLN A 71 13.66 -22.53 3.50
CA GLN A 71 12.51 -21.86 2.92
C GLN A 71 12.88 -20.44 2.53
N PHE A 72 12.41 -20.01 1.36
CA PHE A 72 12.64 -18.68 0.82
C PHE A 72 11.35 -18.18 0.15
N GLY A 73 11.00 -16.93 0.40
CA GLY A 73 9.91 -16.23 -0.26
C GLY A 73 10.33 -14.83 -0.65
N HIS A 74 9.89 -14.39 -1.82
CA HIS A 74 10.06 -13.03 -2.31
C HIS A 74 8.77 -12.60 -3.02
N GLY A 75 8.18 -11.50 -2.57
CA GLY A 75 7.04 -10.84 -3.19
C GLY A 75 7.44 -9.44 -3.60
N PHE A 76 7.09 -9.04 -4.81
CA PHE A 76 7.35 -7.71 -5.34
C PHE A 76 6.14 -7.21 -6.10
N ALA A 77 5.78 -5.96 -5.87
CA ALA A 77 4.75 -5.25 -6.59
C ALA A 77 5.20 -3.83 -6.91
N LEU A 78 4.86 -3.37 -8.11
CA LEU A 78 5.02 -2.00 -8.57
C LEU A 78 3.74 -1.59 -9.29
N GLY A 79 3.13 -0.50 -8.84
CA GLY A 79 2.05 0.19 -9.53
C GLY A 79 2.50 1.60 -9.89
N ALA A 80 2.48 1.98 -11.15
CA ALA A 80 2.92 3.29 -11.62
C ALA A 80 1.95 3.87 -12.66
N GLY A 81 1.88 5.20 -12.73
CA GLY A 81 0.99 5.93 -13.62
C GLY A 81 1.07 7.45 -13.44
N PRO A 82 0.13 8.21 -14.03
CA PRO A 82 0.12 9.67 -13.97
C PRO A 82 0.12 10.26 -12.56
N ASN A 83 -0.54 9.60 -11.60
CA ASN A 83 -0.59 10.07 -10.22
C ASN A 83 0.53 9.55 -9.32
N GLY A 84 1.63 9.03 -9.88
CA GLY A 84 2.77 8.54 -9.08
C GLY A 84 3.16 7.07 -9.25
N LEU A 85 3.95 6.60 -8.28
CA LEU A 85 4.62 5.30 -8.22
C LEU A 85 4.47 4.72 -6.81
N ALA A 86 3.96 3.49 -6.73
CA ALA A 86 3.89 2.67 -5.53
C ALA A 86 4.73 1.40 -5.71
N ILE A 87 5.54 1.05 -4.72
CA ILE A 87 6.41 -0.12 -4.68
C ILE A 87 6.19 -0.84 -3.35
N SER A 88 6.08 -2.16 -3.39
CA SER A 88 6.10 -3.02 -2.21
C SER A 88 7.01 -4.21 -2.46
N ASN A 89 7.89 -4.51 -1.52
CA ASN A 89 8.84 -5.62 -1.60
C ASN A 89 8.89 -6.35 -0.26
N SER A 90 8.61 -7.65 -0.29
CA SER A 90 8.70 -8.53 0.86
C SER A 90 9.66 -9.67 0.58
N ILE A 91 10.55 -9.95 1.53
CA ILE A 91 11.50 -11.04 1.45
C ILE A 91 11.48 -11.80 2.76
N GLY A 92 11.57 -13.12 2.69
CA GLY A 92 11.62 -13.97 3.86
C GLY A 92 12.47 -15.21 3.61
N ALA A 93 13.11 -15.67 4.67
CA ALA A 93 13.91 -16.87 4.67
C ALA A 93 13.77 -17.61 6.01
N GLY A 94 13.94 -18.93 5.98
CA GLY A 94 13.89 -19.76 7.17
C GLY A 94 14.72 -21.02 6.99
N ALA A 95 15.37 -21.45 8.07
CA ALA A 95 16.26 -22.60 8.11
C ALA A 95 16.38 -23.12 9.54
N GLY A 96 16.44 -24.44 9.72
CA GLY A 96 16.64 -25.04 11.04
C GLY A 96 15.61 -24.51 12.06
N PRO A 97 16.03 -23.91 13.19
CA PRO A 97 15.14 -23.36 14.20
C PRO A 97 14.72 -21.90 13.97
N GLY A 98 15.14 -21.24 12.88
CA GLY A 98 14.99 -19.80 12.68
C GLY A 98 14.21 -19.38 11.42
N GLY A 99 13.56 -18.23 11.51
CA GLY A 99 12.88 -17.54 10.42
C GLY A 99 13.11 -16.03 10.50
N VAL A 100 13.22 -15.38 9.35
CA VAL A 100 13.40 -13.93 9.19
C VAL A 100 12.57 -13.48 8.00
N ALA A 101 11.86 -12.37 8.16
CA ALA A 101 11.15 -11.73 7.06
C ALA A 101 11.22 -10.20 7.18
N HIS A 102 11.16 -9.52 6.04
CA HIS A 102 11.22 -8.08 5.92
C HIS A 102 10.25 -7.61 4.83
N ASN A 103 9.66 -6.44 5.03
CA ASN A 103 8.84 -5.75 4.04
C ASN A 103 9.28 -4.28 3.93
N MET A 104 9.26 -3.75 2.71
CA MET A 104 9.46 -2.34 2.40
C MET A 104 8.32 -1.89 1.49
N ASN A 105 7.81 -0.68 1.73
CA ASN A 105 6.88 0.00 0.85
C ASN A 105 7.34 1.43 0.60
N LEU A 106 7.20 1.89 -0.63
CA LEU A 106 7.50 3.24 -1.07
C LEU A 106 6.40 3.74 -1.98
N ASN A 107 5.87 4.93 -1.72
CA ASN A 107 4.97 5.62 -2.62
C ASN A 107 5.39 7.07 -2.82
N ILE A 108 5.31 7.53 -4.06
CA ILE A 108 5.57 8.90 -4.47
C ILE A 108 4.40 9.31 -5.36
N GLY A 109 3.66 10.34 -4.97
CA GLY A 109 2.53 10.86 -5.75
C GLY A 109 2.34 12.36 -5.57
N PRO A 110 1.41 12.99 -6.29
CA PRO A 110 1.17 14.43 -6.25
C PRO A 110 0.90 14.99 -4.85
N GLY A 111 0.31 14.20 -3.96
CA GLY A 111 0.00 14.60 -2.59
C GLY A 111 1.08 14.30 -1.56
N GLY A 112 2.20 13.66 -1.93
CA GLY A 112 3.25 13.38 -0.97
C GLY A 112 4.18 12.21 -1.31
N THR A 113 4.99 11.86 -0.32
CA THR A 113 5.77 10.62 -0.29
C THR A 113 5.48 9.82 0.97
N HIS A 114 5.48 8.50 0.84
CA HIS A 114 5.40 7.57 1.94
C HIS A 114 6.50 6.53 1.80
N PHE A 115 7.17 6.22 2.89
CA PHE A 115 8.08 5.11 3.01
C PHE A 115 7.78 4.36 4.29
N SER A 116 7.64 3.05 4.22
CA SER A 116 7.59 2.21 5.41
C SER A 116 8.43 0.97 5.21
N HIS A 117 8.94 0.44 6.31
CA HIS A 117 9.55 -0.87 6.30
C HIS A 117 9.38 -1.53 7.66
N GLY A 118 9.50 -2.84 7.68
CA GLY A 118 9.36 -3.62 8.90
C GLY A 118 9.94 -5.00 8.71
N GLY A 119 10.15 -5.66 9.82
CA GLY A 119 10.68 -7.01 9.79
C GLY A 119 10.36 -7.77 11.04
N VAL A 120 10.64 -9.06 10.96
CA VAL A 120 10.49 -10.00 12.06
C VAL A 120 11.61 -11.02 12.02
N THR A 121 12.13 -11.34 13.19
CA THR A 121 12.93 -12.54 13.42
C THR A 121 12.18 -13.42 14.41
N SER A 122 12.17 -14.72 14.17
CA SER A 122 11.47 -15.69 15.00
C SER A 122 12.31 -16.96 15.11
N THR A 123 12.56 -17.41 16.33
CA THR A 123 13.34 -18.63 16.60
C THR A 123 12.66 -19.54 17.60
N GLY A 124 12.94 -20.84 17.49
CA GLY A 124 12.37 -21.89 18.35
C GLY A 124 10.91 -22.23 18.00
N GLY A 125 10.48 -23.45 18.33
CA GLY A 125 9.13 -23.93 18.06
C GLY A 125 8.74 -23.85 16.57
N ASN A 126 7.66 -23.13 16.27
CA ASN A 126 7.06 -23.01 14.93
C ASN A 126 7.93 -22.20 13.96
N ARG A 127 8.87 -21.35 14.45
CA ARG A 127 9.80 -20.48 13.69
C ARG A 127 9.21 -19.66 12.52
N ARG A 128 7.90 -19.71 12.33
CA ARG A 128 7.19 -19.15 11.21
C ARG A 128 7.28 -17.63 11.30
N VAL A 129 7.47 -16.99 10.16
CA VAL A 129 7.47 -15.54 10.01
C VAL A 129 6.59 -15.15 8.84
N ILE A 130 5.84 -14.07 9.04
CA ILE A 130 5.04 -13.43 8.00
C ILE A 130 5.47 -11.98 7.96
N SER A 131 5.75 -11.46 6.78
CA SER A 131 5.98 -10.03 6.59
C SER A 131 5.35 -9.58 5.30
N GLY A 132 4.67 -8.45 5.34
CA GLY A 132 4.01 -7.87 4.18
C GLY A 132 3.67 -6.43 4.43
N GLY A 133 3.04 -5.82 3.44
CA GLY A 133 2.66 -4.43 3.52
C GLY A 133 2.05 -3.95 2.23
N GLN A 134 1.60 -2.71 2.28
CA GLN A 134 1.01 -2.05 1.14
C GLN A 134 1.26 -0.55 1.20
N THR A 135 1.20 0.09 0.04
CA THR A 135 1.27 1.53 -0.09
C THR A 135 0.50 1.97 -1.31
N GLY A 136 -0.01 3.19 -1.28
CA GLY A 136 -0.74 3.74 -2.40
C GLY A 136 -1.29 5.13 -2.11
N ILE A 137 -2.20 5.58 -2.97
CA ILE A 137 -2.83 6.90 -2.86
C ILE A 137 -4.31 6.71 -2.52
N GLN A 138 -4.83 7.50 -1.61
CA GLN A 138 -6.26 7.52 -1.29
C GLN A 138 -6.68 8.95 -1.06
N ASN A 139 -7.72 9.41 -1.75
CA ASN A 139 -8.24 10.77 -1.64
C ASN A 139 -7.14 11.85 -1.81
N GLY A 140 -6.21 11.61 -2.74
CA GLY A 140 -5.08 12.51 -2.99
C GLY A 140 -3.94 12.43 -1.96
N GLN A 141 -4.08 11.66 -0.87
CA GLN A 141 -3.05 11.48 0.14
C GLN A 141 -2.28 10.18 -0.09
N VAL A 142 -0.97 10.20 0.16
CA VAL A 142 -0.17 8.97 0.15
C VAL A 142 -0.36 8.21 1.46
N TYR A 143 -0.43 6.88 1.39
CA TYR A 143 -0.52 6.00 2.56
C TYR A 143 0.40 4.79 2.39
N GLY A 144 0.66 4.09 3.49
CA GLY A 144 1.22 2.76 3.47
C GLY A 144 1.56 2.26 4.86
N GLY A 145 2.01 1.01 4.92
CA GLY A 145 2.37 0.36 6.16
C GLY A 145 2.93 -1.04 5.96
N SER A 146 3.78 -1.42 6.91
CA SER A 146 4.39 -2.75 6.98
C SER A 146 3.83 -3.50 8.19
N GLN A 147 3.55 -4.78 8.01
CA GLN A 147 3.10 -5.70 9.05
C GLN A 147 4.02 -6.91 9.08
N SER A 148 4.53 -7.24 10.26
CA SER A 148 5.42 -8.38 10.46
C SER A 148 5.03 -9.13 11.73
N THR A 149 5.01 -10.46 11.68
CA THR A 149 4.66 -11.32 12.82
C THR A 149 5.46 -12.62 12.79
N GLY A 150 5.70 -13.18 13.98
CA GLY A 150 6.46 -14.42 14.18
C GLY A 150 5.75 -15.32 15.19
N PHE A 151 5.94 -16.63 15.03
CA PHE A 151 5.24 -17.65 15.81
C PHE A 151 6.18 -18.54 16.63
N GLY A 152 7.45 -18.15 16.74
CA GLY A 152 8.46 -18.84 17.54
C GLY A 152 8.49 -18.37 18.99
N GLN A 153 9.25 -19.09 19.80
CA GLN A 153 9.42 -18.80 21.23
C GLN A 153 10.13 -17.46 21.47
N ASN A 154 11.11 -17.12 20.64
CA ASN A 154 11.78 -15.82 20.67
C ASN A 154 11.48 -15.09 19.37
N THR A 155 10.56 -14.13 19.45
CA THR A 155 10.11 -13.33 18.31
C THR A 155 10.41 -11.86 18.57
N ASN A 156 11.04 -11.20 17.60
CA ASN A 156 11.24 -9.75 17.59
C ASN A 156 10.69 -9.19 16.27
N ALA A 157 9.64 -8.37 16.36
CA ALA A 157 9.04 -7.69 15.22
C ALA A 157 9.15 -6.18 15.40
N TRP A 158 9.37 -5.47 14.30
CA TRP A 158 9.55 -4.02 14.29
C TRP A 158 9.00 -3.42 13.00
N SER A 159 8.62 -2.14 13.06
CA SER A 159 8.27 -1.35 11.88
C SER A 159 8.67 0.11 12.07
N ASN A 160 8.91 0.80 10.96
CA ASN A 160 9.15 2.23 10.90
C ASN A 160 8.47 2.78 9.64
N SER A 161 7.92 3.99 9.74
CA SER A 161 7.35 4.69 8.61
C SER A 161 7.65 6.19 8.66
N HIS A 162 7.76 6.77 7.48
CA HIS A 162 7.90 8.20 7.28
C HIS A 162 6.95 8.62 6.15
N THR A 163 6.08 9.59 6.45
CA THR A 163 5.12 10.12 5.51
C THR A 163 5.27 11.63 5.45
N ARG A 164 5.39 12.17 4.25
CA ARG A 164 5.33 13.60 3.98
C ARG A 164 4.15 13.85 3.04
N GLN A 165 3.20 14.66 3.48
CA GLN A 165 2.10 15.11 2.63
C GLN A 165 2.37 16.55 2.13
N TRP A 166 1.89 16.87 0.94
CA TRP A 166 1.89 18.22 0.37
C TRP A 166 0.45 18.70 0.17
N GLY A 167 0.20 20.01 0.37
CA GLY A 167 -1.07 20.64 -0.03
C GLY A 167 -2.33 20.23 0.76
N GLN A 168 -2.23 19.95 2.05
CA GLN A 168 -3.39 19.59 2.88
C GLN A 168 -4.51 20.65 2.85
N PRO A 169 -5.79 20.29 2.67
CA PRO A 169 -6.86 20.93 3.43
C PRO A 169 -6.62 20.55 4.90
N THR A 170 -6.55 21.55 5.76
CA THR A 170 -6.39 21.39 7.21
C THR A 170 -7.47 20.47 7.79
N TYR A 171 -7.02 19.49 8.60
CA TYR A 171 -7.80 18.60 9.47
C TYR A 171 -8.75 17.58 8.84
N GLN A 172 -8.33 16.31 8.83
CA GLN A 172 -8.98 15.28 9.66
C GLN A 172 -7.90 14.33 10.19
N THR A 173 -7.68 14.35 11.50
CA THR A 173 -7.09 13.22 12.22
C THR A 173 -8.02 12.03 12.03
N PHE A 174 -7.71 11.17 11.06
CA PHE A 174 -8.30 9.85 11.03
C PHE A 174 -7.85 9.13 12.31
N PRO A 175 -8.77 8.58 13.12
CA PRO A 175 -8.34 7.66 14.17
C PRO A 175 -7.52 6.57 13.50
N VAL A 176 -6.42 6.19 14.14
CA VAL A 176 -5.62 5.02 13.76
C VAL A 176 -6.57 3.83 13.77
N SER A 177 -7.18 3.53 12.63
CA SER A 177 -7.88 2.29 12.39
C SER A 177 -6.79 1.24 12.30
N ASN A 178 -6.50 0.64 13.45
CA ASN A 178 -5.85 -0.66 13.51
C ASN A 178 -6.64 -1.55 12.54
N GLY A 179 -6.08 -1.78 11.35
CA GLY A 179 -6.48 -2.87 10.47
C GLY A 179 -6.18 -4.17 11.19
N SER A 180 -7.03 -4.51 12.15
CA SER A 180 -6.99 -5.71 12.95
C SER A 180 -7.36 -6.85 12.03
N PHE A 181 -6.37 -7.55 11.48
CA PHE A 181 -6.56 -8.97 11.23
C PHE A 181 -6.66 -9.64 12.60
N ASN A 182 -7.88 -10.00 12.94
CA ASN A 182 -8.23 -10.70 14.15
C ASN A 182 -7.51 -12.06 14.18
N SER A 183 -6.35 -12.10 14.80
CA SER A 183 -5.74 -13.33 15.30
C SER A 183 -5.55 -13.13 16.79
N GLY A 184 -6.51 -13.66 17.56
CA GLY A 184 -6.53 -13.51 19.00
C GLY A 184 -5.24 -14.01 19.62
N SER A 185 -4.51 -13.11 20.29
CA SER A 185 -3.97 -13.28 21.65
C SER A 185 -2.95 -12.18 21.97
N ASN A 186 -3.35 -11.28 22.87
CA ASN A 186 -2.55 -10.50 23.83
C ASN A 186 -1.24 -9.82 23.35
N HIS A 187 -1.34 -8.59 22.85
CA HIS A 187 -0.20 -7.68 22.76
C HIS A 187 0.09 -7.03 24.13
N ARG A 188 1.27 -7.29 24.72
CA ARG A 188 1.83 -6.43 25.78
C ARG A 188 2.66 -5.33 25.13
N VAL A 189 2.26 -4.08 25.35
CA VAL A 189 3.03 -2.89 25.00
C VAL A 189 4.09 -2.67 26.09
N PHE A 190 5.37 -2.69 25.72
CA PHE A 190 6.44 -2.24 26.62
C PHE A 190 6.73 -0.76 26.32
N ASN A 191 6.28 0.12 27.22
CA ASN A 191 6.81 1.47 27.31
C ASN A 191 8.26 1.39 27.82
N ARG A 192 9.23 1.77 27.00
CA ARG A 192 10.59 2.02 27.48
C ARG A 192 10.60 3.35 28.24
N ARG A 193 11.08 3.30 29.49
CA ARG A 193 11.61 4.46 30.20
C ARG A 193 13.05 4.69 29.73
#